data_AF-A0A537YH10-F1
#
_entry.id   AF-A0A537YH10-F1
#
_cell.length_a   1.000
_cell.length_b   1.000
_cell.length_c   1.000
_cell.angle_alpha   90.00
_cell.angle_beta   90.00
_cell.angle_gamma   90.00
#
_symmetry.space_group_name_H-M   'P 1'
#
loop_
_entity.id
_entity.type
_entity.pdbx_description
1 polymer ?
#
loop_
_entity_poly.entity_id
_entity_poly.type
_entity_poly.pdbx_seq_one_letter_code
_entity_poly.pdbx_strand_id
1 'polypeptide(L)'
;MTGIDDRIRLRIAIVGAIVLAMLGVLIARLWFLQVLSGSTYANAAEHNRVRIVAVEAPRGRILDDKGRVLVKNRTALAVGMARDDLPKSSKAALTLKKRLA
;
A
#
# COMPACT_ATOMS: atom_id res chain seq x y z
N MET A 1 8.81 -1.32 -61.69
CA MET A 1 8.30 -2.18 -60.59
C MET A 1 9.50 -2.88 -59.96
N THR A 2 10.14 -2.22 -58.99
CA THR A 2 11.41 -2.69 -58.40
C THR A 2 11.13 -3.85 -57.45
N GLY A 3 11.62 -5.04 -57.81
CA GLY A 3 11.64 -6.19 -56.91
C GLY A 3 12.50 -5.88 -55.70
N ILE A 4 11.91 -5.89 -54.51
CA ILE A 4 12.64 -5.67 -53.26
C ILE A 4 13.72 -6.75 -53.12
N ASP A 5 14.97 -6.32 -52.99
CA ASP A 5 16.14 -7.19 -52.83
C ASP A 5 15.99 -8.17 -51.66
N ASP A 6 16.34 -9.44 -51.87
CA ASP A 6 16.20 -10.48 -50.84
C ASP A 6 17.00 -10.18 -49.56
N ARG A 7 18.13 -9.48 -49.68
CA ARG A 7 18.90 -9.02 -48.51
C ARG A 7 18.15 -7.98 -47.68
N ILE A 8 17.35 -7.12 -48.30
CA ILE A 8 16.53 -6.13 -47.59
C ILE A 8 15.37 -6.84 -46.88
N ARG A 9 14.73 -7.80 -47.53
CA ARG A 9 13.66 -8.62 -46.93
C ARG A 9 14.15 -9.37 -45.69
N LEU A 10 15.35 -9.98 -45.77
CA LEU A 10 15.94 -10.69 -44.64
C LEU A 10 16.26 -9.76 -43.47
N ARG A 11 16.81 -8.57 -43.73
CA ARG A 11 17.08 -7.58 -42.68
C ARG A 11 15.81 -7.11 -41.97
N ILE A 12 14.75 -6.83 -42.73
CA ILE A 12 13.45 -6.44 -42.17
C ILE A 12 12.87 -7.57 -41.32
N ALA A 13 12.95 -8.82 -41.79
CA ALA A 13 12.50 -9.98 -41.03
C ALA A 13 13.25 -10.14 -39.70
N ILE A 14 14.58 -9.97 -39.71
CA ILE A 14 15.40 -10.05 -38.48
C ILE A 14 15.01 -8.95 -37.49
N VAL A 15 14.88 -7.70 -37.95
CA VAL A 15 14.48 -6.58 -37.07
C VAL A 15 13.06 -6.81 -36.53
N GLY A 16 12.13 -7.27 -37.37
CA GLY A 16 10.77 -7.61 -36.94
C GLY A 16 10.74 -8.73 -35.88
N ALA A 17 11.57 -9.76 -36.05
CA ALA A 17 11.71 -10.85 -35.08
C ALA A 17 12.25 -10.35 -33.73
N ILE A 18 13.24 -9.44 -33.75
CA ILE A 18 13.78 -8.83 -32.52
C ILE A 18 12.69 -8.03 -31.80
N VAL A 19 11.93 -7.19 -32.52
CA VAL A 19 10.85 -6.40 -31.93
C VAL A 19 9.76 -7.29 -31.34
N LEU A 20 9.37 -8.36 -32.05
CA LEU A 20 8.40 -9.34 -31.55
C LEU A 20 8.90 -10.05 -30.29
N ALA A 21 10.19 -10.43 -30.25
CA ALA A 21 10.78 -11.04 -29.07
C ALA A 21 10.77 -10.08 -27.86
N MET A 22 11.12 -8.81 -28.06
CA MET A 22 11.05 -7.79 -27.01
C MET A 22 9.63 -7.60 -26.49
N LEU A 23 8.64 -7.52 -27.39
CA LEU A 23 7.24 -7.41 -27.01
C LEU A 23 6.78 -8.66 -26.23
N GLY A 24 7.22 -9.85 -26.65
CA GLY A 24 6.95 -11.11 -25.95
C GLY A 24 7.46 -11.12 -24.51
N VAL A 25 8.66 -10.58 -24.27
CA VAL A 25 9.21 -10.43 -22.90
C VAL A 25 8.33 -9.51 -22.06
N LEU A 26 7.86 -8.39 -22.61
CA LEU A 26 6.98 -7.47 -21.89
C LEU A 26 5.63 -8.11 -21.56
N ILE A 27 5.04 -8.84 -22.50
CA ILE A 27 3.78 -9.57 -22.28
C ILE A 27 3.96 -10.65 -21.20
N ALA A 28 5.03 -11.44 -21.26
CA ALA A 28 5.34 -12.44 -20.24
C ALA A 28 5.53 -11.80 -18.86
N ARG A 29 6.21 -10.64 -18.80
CA ARG A 29 6.37 -9.88 -17.56
C ARG A 29 5.04 -9.37 -17.01
N LEU A 30 4.17 -8.86 -17.87
CA LEU A 30 2.83 -8.40 -17.48
C LEU A 30 1.99 -9.56 -16.96
N TRP A 31 1.99 -10.69 -17.67
CA TRP A 31 1.31 -11.92 -17.24
C TRP A 31 1.79 -12.37 -15.86
N PHE A 32 3.10 -12.38 -15.62
CA PHE A 32 3.68 -12.73 -14.32
C PHE A 32 3.14 -11.85 -13.19
N LEU A 33 3.09 -10.53 -13.40
CA LEU A 33 2.58 -9.59 -12.41
C LEU A 33 1.08 -9.75 -12.15
N GLN A 34 0.30 -10.05 -13.18
CA GLN A 34 -1.15 -10.20 -13.06
C GLN A 34 -1.55 -11.56 -12.47
N VAL A 35 -0.93 -12.65 -12.92
CA VAL A 35 -1.34 -14.02 -12.55
C VAL A 35 -0.64 -14.50 -11.30
N LEU A 36 0.69 -14.33 -11.19
CA LEU A 36 1.45 -14.88 -10.07
C LEU A 36 1.49 -13.92 -8.88
N SER A 37 1.60 -12.61 -9.14
CA SER A 37 1.64 -11.59 -8.09
C SER A 37 0.30 -10.89 -7.84
N GLY A 38 -0.73 -11.16 -8.65
CA GLY A 38 -2.04 -10.49 -8.54
C GLY A 38 -2.71 -10.73 -7.19
N SER A 39 -2.63 -11.95 -6.66
CA SER A 39 -3.17 -12.29 -5.34
C SER A 39 -2.45 -11.55 -4.21
N THR A 40 -1.16 -11.31 -4.35
CA THR A 40 -0.34 -10.65 -3.32
C THR A 40 -0.61 -9.14 -3.28
N TYR A 41 -0.75 -8.48 -4.44
CA TYR A 41 -1.10 -7.06 -4.49
C TYR A 41 -2.58 -6.79 -4.18
N ALA A 42 -3.48 -7.70 -4.55
CA ALA A 42 -4.89 -7.62 -4.15
C ALA A 42 -5.04 -7.75 -2.62
N ASN A 43 -4.35 -8.71 -2.00
CA ASN A 43 -4.35 -8.87 -0.54
C ASN A 43 -3.69 -7.70 0.19
N ALA A 44 -2.65 -7.09 -0.38
CA ALA A 44 -2.02 -5.90 0.20
C ALA A 44 -2.95 -4.67 0.11
N ALA A 45 -3.70 -4.52 -0.99
CA ALA A 45 -4.66 -3.43 -1.15
C ALA A 45 -5.87 -3.57 -0.21
N GLU A 46 -6.41 -4.79 -0.04
CA GLU A 46 -7.55 -5.03 0.86
C GLU A 46 -7.21 -4.78 2.34
N HIS A 47 -6.03 -5.20 2.80
CA HIS A 47 -5.59 -4.89 4.17
C HIS A 47 -5.36 -3.39 4.41
N ASN A 48 -5.03 -2.62 3.37
CA ASN A 48 -4.82 -1.18 3.48
C ASN A 48 -6.14 -0.39 3.42
N ARG A 49 -7.24 -1.00 2.94
CA ARG A 49 -8.53 -0.35 2.72
C ARG A 49 -9.38 -0.25 3.99
N VAL A 50 -9.24 -1.20 4.92
CA VAL A 50 -10.10 -1.27 6.12
C VAL A 50 -9.23 -1.31 7.36
N ARG A 51 -8.89 -0.13 7.89
CA ARG A 51 -8.31 -0.01 9.23
C ARG A 51 -9.44 0.05 10.26
N ILE A 52 -9.70 -1.06 10.94
CA ILE A 52 -10.67 -1.12 12.04
C ILE A 52 -10.09 -0.34 13.24
N VAL A 53 -10.53 0.90 13.42
CA VAL A 53 -10.24 1.68 14.62
C VAL A 53 -11.34 1.38 15.63
N ALA A 54 -11.00 0.66 16.69
CA ALA A 54 -11.93 0.43 17.80
C ALA A 54 -12.20 1.78 18.50
N VAL A 55 -13.43 2.26 18.41
CA VAL A 55 -13.89 3.43 19.18
C VAL A 55 -14.41 2.90 20.51
N GLU A 56 -13.72 3.24 21.61
CA GLU A 56 -14.16 2.87 22.94
C GLU A 56 -15.47 3.59 23.27
N ALA A 57 -16.49 2.83 23.71
CA ALA A 57 -17.77 3.41 24.09
C ALA A 57 -17.61 4.28 25.35
N PRO A 58 -18.18 5.49 25.39
CA PRO A 58 -18.12 6.33 26.58
C PRO A 58 -18.84 5.64 27.75
N ARG A 59 -18.16 5.50 28.90
CA ARG A 59 -18.75 4.91 30.11
C ARG A 59 -19.92 5.76 30.63
N GLY A 60 -20.96 5.09 31.13
CA GLY A 60 -22.10 5.74 31.78
C GLY A 60 -21.70 6.58 32.98
N ARG A 61 -22.42 7.68 33.21
CA ARG A 61 -22.21 8.55 34.38
C ARG A 61 -22.78 7.86 35.62
N ILE A 62 -21.98 7.74 36.68
CA ILE A 62 -22.45 7.26 37.98
C ILE A 62 -23.04 8.44 38.73
N LEU A 63 -24.29 8.32 39.14
CA LEU A 63 -25.05 9.34 39.87
C LEU A 63 -25.26 8.90 41.33
N ASP A 64 -25.25 9.86 42.23
CA ASP A 64 -25.69 9.73 43.62
C ASP A 64 -27.23 9.63 43.71
N ASP A 65 -27.77 9.28 44.87
CA ASP A 65 -29.22 9.20 45.16
C ASP A 65 -29.99 10.51 44.84
N LYS A 66 -29.31 11.65 44.92
CA LYS A 66 -29.80 13.00 44.58
C LYS A 66 -29.53 13.43 43.13
N GLY A 67 -29.11 12.50 42.27
CA GLY A 67 -28.82 12.78 40.85
C GLY A 67 -27.53 13.58 40.60
N ARG A 68 -26.63 13.67 41.58
CA ARG A 68 -25.33 14.35 41.45
C ARG A 68 -24.33 13.43 40.77
N VAL A 69 -23.63 13.91 39.76
CA VAL A 69 -22.64 13.10 39.00
C VAL A 69 -21.34 12.97 39.81
N LEU A 70 -20.98 11.74 40.19
CA LEU A 70 -19.75 11.43 40.91
C LEU A 70 -18.58 11.09 39.96
N VAL A 71 -18.86 10.46 38.82
CA VAL A 71 -17.86 10.09 37.82
C VAL A 71 -18.28 10.60 36.44
N LYS A 72 -17.42 11.38 35.80
CA LYS A 72 -17.62 11.92 34.44
C LYS A 72 -16.51 11.43 33.50
N ASN A 73 -16.86 11.15 32.25
CA ASN A 73 -15.89 10.93 31.19
C ASN A 73 -15.38 12.30 30.68
N ARG A 74 -14.08 12.41 30.37
CA ARG A 74 -13.48 13.62 29.78
C ARG A 74 -12.77 13.23 28.49
N THR A 75 -12.97 13.98 27.43
CA THR A 75 -12.20 13.83 26.19
C THR A 75 -10.74 14.20 26.47
N ALA A 76 -9.83 13.30 26.12
CA ALA A 76 -8.39 13.54 26.18
C ALA A 76 -7.82 13.47 24.76
N LEU A 77 -6.89 14.38 24.44
CA LEU A 77 -6.19 14.35 23.16
C LEU A 77 -5.15 13.24 23.21
N ALA A 78 -5.33 12.19 22.40
CA ALA A 78 -4.38 11.10 22.26
C ALA A 78 -3.88 11.06 20.81
N VAL A 79 -2.56 11.17 20.62
CA VAL A 79 -1.91 11.04 19.32
C VAL A 79 -1.27 9.66 19.26
N GLY A 80 -1.78 8.80 18.38
CA GLY A 80 -1.23 7.47 18.12
C GLY A 80 -0.62 7.39 16.73
N MET A 81 0.61 6.87 16.62
CA MET A 81 1.29 6.62 15.34
C MET A 81 1.42 5.12 15.13
N ALA A 82 1.04 4.63 13.94
CA ALA A 82 1.22 3.23 13.58
C ALA A 82 2.71 2.93 13.34
N ARG A 83 3.15 1.72 13.68
CA ARG A 83 4.57 1.34 13.54
C ARG A 83 5.08 1.39 12.10
N ASP A 84 4.19 1.25 11.13
CA ASP A 84 4.53 1.27 9.71
C ASP A 84 4.76 2.69 9.16
N ASP A 85 4.22 3.71 9.84
CA ASP A 85 4.45 5.13 9.53
C ASP A 85 5.72 5.69 10.21
N LEU A 86 6.46 4.86 10.97
CA LEU A 86 7.71 5.31 11.55
C LEU A 86 8.75 5.55 10.44
N PRO A 87 9.38 6.73 10.39
CA PRO A 87 10.46 6.96 9.45
C PRO A 87 11.57 5.94 9.73
N LYS A 88 11.93 5.14 8.72
CA LYS A 88 12.96 4.08 8.81
C LYS A 88 14.36 4.58 9.18
N SER A 89 14.54 5.90 9.33
CA SER A 89 15.74 6.54 9.85
C SER A 89 15.79 6.42 11.37
N SER A 90 16.67 5.53 11.84
CA SER A 90 16.92 5.19 13.26
C SER A 90 17.06 6.39 14.21
N LYS A 91 17.56 7.54 13.73
CA LYS A 91 17.74 8.76 14.54
C LYS A 91 16.45 9.57 14.73
N ALA A 92 15.51 9.54 13.77
CA ALA A 92 14.24 10.26 13.85
C ALA A 92 13.27 9.55 14.81
N ALA A 93 13.21 8.22 14.74
CA ALA A 93 12.38 7.39 15.62
C ALA A 93 12.76 7.55 17.11
N LEU A 94 14.07 7.69 17.41
CA LEU A 94 14.56 7.84 18.79
C LEU A 94 14.21 9.22 19.39
N THR A 95 14.22 10.27 18.57
CA THR A 95 13.88 11.64 18.99
C THR A 95 12.40 11.76 19.32
N LEU A 96 11.53 11.11 18.54
CA LEU A 96 10.09 11.14 18.75
C LEU A 96 9.68 10.40 20.04
N LYS A 97 10.33 9.25 20.31
CA LYS A 97 10.10 8.45 21.53
C LYS A 97 10.41 9.22 22.82
N LYS A 98 11.32 10.20 22.74
CA LYS A 98 11.74 11.05 23.87
C LYS A 98 10.85 12.27 24.11
N ARG A 99 10.00 12.63 23.13
CA ARG A 99 9.05 13.76 23.20
C ARG A 99 7.62 13.33 23.51
N LEU A 100 7.32 12.04 23.33
CA LEU A 100 6.02 11.43 23.58
C LEU A 100 5.93 10.72 24.94
N ALA A 101 7.02 10.74 25.73
CA ALA A 101 7.06 10.31 27.13
C ALA A 101 7.10 11.54 28.02
#